data_AF-A0A0E3QKT5-F1
#
_entry.id   AF-A0A0E3QKT5-F1
#
_cell.length_a   1.000
_cell.length_b   1.000
_cell.length_c   1.000
_cell.angle_alpha   90.00
_cell.angle_beta   90.00
_cell.angle_gamma   90.00
#
_symmetry.space_group_name_H-M   'P 1'
#
loop_
_entity.id
_entity.type
_entity.pdbx_description
1 polymer ?
#
loop_
_entity_poly.entity_id
_entity_poly.type
_entity_poly.pdbx_seq_one_letter_code
_entity_poly.pdbx_strand_id
1 'polypeptide(L)'
;MGHNKRVSQLNDSKNDSKNESSGDLKDIEGIWMGNLTVPGGLELRIVFNISTNPDGSVNASMDTPDQGVSGIPVESVSYKDSNLNLGVKSIKGSFEGTYKENNKTIEGEWKQAGSAFPLVLERVEKVPEMHREQDPVKPYPYTEEEVVYENKEAGVKLAGTLTLPRSEGPFPAAILITGSGQQNRNEEIAGHRPFLVLSDYLTRQGIAVLRVDDRGVGGSTGNVSQATTEDFAGDVLTGVEYLKNRKEIDSSRIGLIGHSEGGIIAPMVAVKSPDVAFIVLMAGQGITGEEISYLQSDLIYRAEGVDNETIAHNEVLLRKMYSVVKEEQNNTAAEEKLREILRAEMANTSEQKIESSDHSEAVIDAQVTSLTLPWMRFFLTYDPRPTLMKVKCPVLAIAGEKDLQVPPEENLEAIDEALKAGGNKDYTVKELPGLNHLFQTAKTGSPSEYSKIEETISPAALEIIGNWISEHTQ
;
A
#
# COMPACT_ATOMS: atom_id res chain seq x y z
N MET A 1 -61.23 -52.92 26.58
CA MET A 1 -62.20 -51.94 26.06
C MET A 1 -61.58 -50.56 26.12
N GLY A 2 -61.73 -49.71 25.08
CA GLY A 2 -61.26 -48.31 25.00
C GLY A 2 -59.72 -48.16 24.98
N HIS A 3 -59.02 -47.69 23.93
CA HIS A 3 -59.10 -46.45 23.11
C HIS A 3 -57.95 -45.48 23.45
N ASN A 4 -57.07 -45.22 22.45
CA ASN A 4 -56.42 -43.94 22.06
C ASN A 4 -55.85 -42.99 23.15
N LYS A 5 -54.78 -42.19 22.99
CA LYS A 5 -53.77 -41.84 21.96
C LYS A 5 -52.62 -41.15 22.77
N ARG A 6 -51.42 -40.82 22.28
CA ARG A 6 -50.77 -40.71 20.95
C ARG A 6 -49.26 -41.03 21.19
N VAL A 7 -48.45 -41.25 20.15
CA VAL A 7 -46.97 -41.15 20.25
C VAL A 7 -46.49 -40.03 19.34
N SER A 8 -45.61 -39.17 19.85
CA SER A 8 -44.94 -38.12 19.10
C SER A 8 -43.71 -38.68 18.38
N GLN A 9 -43.67 -38.54 17.05
CA GLN A 9 -42.44 -38.70 16.29
C GLN A 9 -41.82 -37.32 16.09
N LEU A 10 -40.56 -37.18 16.52
CA LEU A 10 -39.66 -36.11 16.09
C LEU A 10 -39.22 -36.43 14.65
N ASN A 11 -39.32 -35.45 13.76
CA ASN A 11 -38.71 -35.51 12.43
C ASN A 11 -37.55 -34.52 12.41
N ASP A 12 -36.36 -35.00 12.00
CA ASP A 12 -35.24 -34.14 11.65
C ASP A 12 -35.58 -33.28 10.44
N SER A 13 -35.61 -31.96 10.62
CA SER A 13 -35.57 -31.00 9.51
C SER A 13 -34.13 -30.53 9.30
N LYS A 14 -33.45 -31.13 8.32
CA LYS A 14 -32.22 -30.56 7.76
C LYS A 14 -32.52 -29.14 7.27
N ASN A 15 -31.68 -28.20 7.68
CA ASN A 15 -31.78 -26.82 7.23
C ASN A 15 -31.01 -26.67 5.90
N ASP A 16 -31.64 -27.08 4.79
CA ASP A 16 -31.09 -26.89 3.44
C ASP A 16 -31.10 -25.40 3.09
N SER A 17 -29.97 -24.71 3.27
CA SER A 17 -29.76 -23.34 2.78
C SER A 17 -29.59 -23.35 1.25
N LYS A 18 -30.69 -23.49 0.52
CA LYS A 18 -30.71 -23.36 -0.93
C LYS A 18 -30.54 -21.91 -1.36
N ASN A 19 -29.62 -21.67 -2.29
CA ASN A 19 -29.68 -20.52 -3.18
C ASN A 19 -30.98 -20.61 -4.02
N GLU A 20 -31.94 -19.71 -3.79
CA GLU A 20 -33.15 -19.59 -4.61
C GLU A 20 -33.29 -18.17 -5.19
N SER A 21 -32.64 -17.95 -6.35
CA SER A 21 -33.16 -17.14 -7.48
C SER A 21 -32.16 -17.11 -8.64
N SER A 22 -32.16 -18.15 -9.49
CA SER A 22 -31.27 -18.25 -10.66
C SER A 22 -31.76 -17.47 -11.90
N GLY A 23 -32.52 -16.39 -11.69
CA GLY A 23 -33.13 -15.57 -12.74
C GLY A 23 -32.28 -14.37 -13.19
N ASP A 24 -31.85 -13.56 -12.22
CA ASP A 24 -31.45 -12.17 -12.50
C ASP A 24 -29.93 -11.96 -12.68
N LEU A 25 -29.10 -12.92 -12.26
CA LEU A 25 -27.64 -12.75 -12.18
C LEU A 25 -26.93 -12.59 -13.53
N LYS A 26 -27.60 -12.91 -14.64
CA LYS A 26 -27.06 -12.69 -16.00
C LYS A 26 -27.00 -11.21 -16.37
N ASP A 27 -27.89 -10.39 -15.84
CA ASP A 27 -27.97 -8.97 -16.21
C ASP A 27 -26.79 -8.16 -15.65
N ILE A 28 -26.12 -8.71 -14.62
CA ILE A 28 -24.91 -8.16 -14.01
C ILE A 28 -23.60 -8.84 -14.47
N GLU A 29 -23.63 -9.92 -15.25
CA GLU A 29 -22.40 -10.55 -15.80
C GLU A 29 -21.56 -9.55 -16.61
N GLY A 30 -20.24 -9.59 -16.47
CA GLY A 30 -19.29 -8.74 -17.20
C GLY A 30 -18.37 -7.94 -16.27
N ILE A 31 -17.72 -6.92 -16.85
CA ILE A 31 -16.78 -6.04 -16.14
C ILE A 31 -17.50 -4.71 -15.82
N TRP A 32 -17.38 -4.30 -14.56
CA TRP A 32 -17.97 -3.10 -14.01
C TRP A 32 -16.86 -2.23 -13.42
N MET A 33 -16.75 -0.97 -13.84
CA MET A 33 -15.69 -0.06 -13.40
C MET A 33 -16.29 1.26 -12.93
N GLY A 34 -15.82 1.78 -11.79
CA GLY A 34 -16.15 3.12 -11.31
C GLY A 34 -14.96 3.80 -10.66
N ASN A 35 -15.01 5.13 -10.56
CA ASN A 35 -14.00 5.91 -9.85
C ASN A 35 -14.47 6.17 -8.42
N LEU A 36 -13.66 5.76 -7.44
CA LEU A 36 -13.85 6.01 -6.02
C LEU A 36 -12.95 7.16 -5.59
N THR A 37 -13.53 8.24 -5.07
CA THR A 37 -12.77 9.30 -4.40
C THR A 37 -12.63 8.95 -2.92
N VAL A 38 -11.40 8.75 -2.44
CA VAL A 38 -11.09 8.46 -1.03
C VAL A 38 -10.70 9.75 -0.28
N PRO A 39 -10.64 9.74 1.07
CA PRO A 39 -10.16 10.89 1.84
C PRO A 39 -8.76 11.32 1.38
N GLY A 40 -8.47 12.63 1.43
CA GLY A 40 -7.28 13.22 0.79
C GLY A 40 -7.41 13.44 -0.71
N GLY A 41 -8.62 13.29 -1.28
CA GLY A 41 -8.93 13.65 -2.67
C GLY A 41 -8.28 12.79 -3.75
N LEU A 42 -7.72 11.64 -3.38
CA LEU A 42 -7.19 10.64 -4.30
C LEU A 42 -8.35 9.90 -4.99
N GLU A 43 -8.22 9.68 -6.30
CA GLU A 43 -9.18 8.93 -7.10
C GLU A 43 -8.60 7.56 -7.47
N LEU A 44 -9.35 6.50 -7.23
CA LEU A 44 -8.98 5.11 -7.50
C LEU A 44 -10.06 4.41 -8.32
N ARG A 45 -9.70 3.74 -9.41
CA ARG A 45 -10.63 2.88 -10.15
C ARG A 45 -10.88 1.61 -9.35
N ILE A 46 -12.15 1.29 -9.16
CA ILE A 46 -12.65 0.04 -8.60
C ILE A 46 -13.26 -0.76 -9.74
N VAL A 47 -12.76 -1.98 -9.94
CA VAL A 47 -13.27 -2.91 -10.96
C VAL A 47 -13.89 -4.12 -10.28
N PHE A 48 -15.09 -4.51 -10.70
CA PHE A 48 -15.68 -5.81 -10.38
C PHE A 48 -15.81 -6.65 -11.65
N ASN A 49 -15.26 -7.85 -11.62
CA ASN A 49 -15.45 -8.87 -12.66
C ASN A 49 -16.50 -9.85 -12.15
N ILE A 50 -17.62 -10.01 -12.86
CA ILE A 50 -18.73 -10.89 -12.45
C ILE A 50 -19.01 -11.90 -13.56
N SER A 51 -19.08 -13.18 -13.21
CA SER A 51 -19.29 -14.29 -14.14
C SER A 51 -20.14 -15.40 -13.50
N THR A 52 -20.95 -16.10 -14.29
CA THR A 52 -21.70 -17.28 -13.82
C THR A 52 -21.06 -18.57 -14.32
N ASN A 53 -20.82 -19.50 -13.41
CA ASN A 53 -20.33 -20.84 -13.72
C ASN A 53 -21.43 -21.71 -14.37
N PRO A 54 -21.08 -22.81 -15.08
CA PRO A 54 -22.06 -23.71 -15.69
C PRO A 54 -23.05 -24.37 -14.73
N ASP A 55 -22.75 -24.41 -13.43
CA ASP A 55 -23.63 -24.92 -12.37
C ASP A 55 -24.59 -23.86 -11.79
N GLY A 56 -24.51 -22.62 -12.27
CA GLY A 56 -25.32 -21.48 -11.80
C GLY A 56 -24.74 -20.74 -10.59
N SER A 57 -23.57 -21.12 -10.09
CA SER A 57 -22.85 -20.34 -9.06
C SER A 57 -22.19 -19.10 -9.68
N VAL A 58 -22.08 -18.01 -8.90
CA VAL A 58 -21.39 -16.79 -9.34
C VAL A 58 -19.93 -16.85 -8.91
N ASN A 59 -19.03 -16.54 -9.83
CA ASN A 59 -17.64 -16.24 -9.57
C ASN A 59 -17.41 -14.74 -9.80
N ALA A 60 -16.93 -14.04 -8.78
CA ALA A 60 -16.66 -12.61 -8.84
C ALA A 60 -15.36 -12.22 -8.13
N SER A 61 -14.66 -11.24 -8.70
CA SER A 61 -13.46 -10.62 -8.13
C SER A 61 -13.52 -9.10 -8.19
N MET A 62 -12.72 -8.46 -7.34
CA MET A 62 -12.47 -7.03 -7.32
C MET A 62 -10.99 -6.77 -7.67
N ASP A 63 -10.75 -5.74 -8.49
CA ASP A 63 -9.41 -5.22 -8.80
C ASP A 63 -9.36 -3.73 -8.47
N THR A 64 -8.22 -3.24 -7.99
CA THR A 64 -7.88 -1.82 -7.87
C THR A 64 -6.66 -1.52 -8.75
N PRO A 65 -6.83 -1.38 -10.08
CA PRO A 65 -5.71 -1.28 -11.02
C PRO A 65 -4.77 -0.10 -10.72
N ASP A 66 -5.27 1.02 -10.18
CA ASP A 66 -4.44 2.16 -9.80
C ASP A 66 -3.55 1.93 -8.58
N GLN A 67 -3.68 0.76 -7.93
CA GLN A 67 -2.82 0.26 -6.86
C GLN A 67 -2.14 -1.08 -7.26
N GLY A 68 -2.33 -1.52 -8.51
CA GLY A 68 -1.75 -2.76 -9.01
C GLY A 68 -2.27 -4.05 -8.37
N VAL A 69 -3.38 -4.01 -7.62
CA VAL A 69 -4.00 -5.17 -6.97
C VAL A 69 -5.13 -5.72 -7.86
N SER A 70 -5.16 -7.04 -8.03
CA SER A 70 -6.18 -7.74 -8.84
C SER A 70 -6.56 -9.08 -8.24
N GLY A 71 -7.73 -9.58 -8.62
CA GLY A 71 -8.21 -10.91 -8.23
C GLY A 71 -8.67 -11.03 -6.77
N ILE A 72 -8.97 -9.91 -6.09
CA ILE A 72 -9.48 -9.95 -4.70
C ILE A 72 -10.83 -10.68 -4.71
N PRO A 73 -11.02 -11.79 -3.97
CA PRO A 73 -12.27 -12.54 -4.03
C PRO A 73 -13.47 -11.73 -3.53
N VAL A 74 -14.60 -11.78 -4.24
CA VAL A 74 -15.89 -11.26 -3.79
C VAL A 74 -16.71 -12.43 -3.25
N GLU A 75 -16.65 -12.69 -1.94
CA GLU A 75 -17.21 -13.91 -1.33
C GLU A 75 -18.71 -13.80 -0.97
N SER A 76 -19.36 -12.71 -1.39
CA SER A 76 -20.82 -12.54 -1.30
C SER A 76 -21.30 -11.76 -2.52
N VAL A 77 -22.19 -12.36 -3.33
CA VAL A 77 -22.89 -11.67 -4.42
C VAL A 77 -24.38 -11.94 -4.25
N SER A 78 -25.19 -10.89 -4.24
CA SER A 78 -26.65 -11.00 -4.32
C SER A 78 -27.20 -9.92 -5.25
N TYR A 79 -28.13 -10.31 -6.12
CA TYR A 79 -28.82 -9.39 -7.02
C TYR A 79 -30.30 -9.72 -7.04
N LYS A 80 -31.15 -8.74 -6.73
CA LYS A 80 -32.60 -8.90 -6.67
C LYS A 80 -33.29 -7.55 -6.77
N ASP A 81 -34.40 -7.48 -7.51
CA ASP A 81 -35.23 -6.27 -7.63
C ASP A 81 -34.39 -5.05 -8.09
N SER A 82 -33.44 -5.27 -9.01
CA SER A 82 -32.42 -4.31 -9.49
C SER A 82 -31.36 -3.85 -8.45
N ASN A 83 -31.32 -4.41 -7.25
CA ASN A 83 -30.31 -4.08 -6.23
C ASN A 83 -29.20 -5.14 -6.19
N LEU A 84 -27.96 -4.70 -6.38
CA LEU A 84 -26.74 -5.50 -6.31
C LEU A 84 -26.04 -5.26 -4.98
N ASN A 85 -25.64 -6.34 -4.30
CA ASN A 85 -24.71 -6.29 -3.17
C ASN A 85 -23.51 -7.19 -3.47
N LEU A 86 -22.30 -6.64 -3.33
CA LEU A 86 -21.02 -7.33 -3.46
C LEU A 86 -20.27 -7.20 -2.13
N GLY A 87 -19.80 -8.30 -1.56
CA GLY A 87 -19.05 -8.31 -0.31
C GLY A 87 -17.64 -8.87 -0.49
N VAL A 88 -16.64 -8.15 0.03
CA VAL A 88 -15.20 -8.41 -0.10
C VAL A 88 -14.60 -8.52 1.31
N LYS A 89 -14.66 -9.72 1.89
CA LYS A 89 -14.40 -9.96 3.32
C LYS A 89 -12.95 -9.72 3.70
N SER A 90 -12.02 -10.03 2.80
CA SER A 90 -10.57 -9.84 2.98
C SER A 90 -10.19 -8.41 3.40
N ILE A 91 -10.89 -7.40 2.87
CA ILE A 91 -10.67 -5.98 3.15
C ILE A 91 -11.79 -5.32 3.98
N LYS A 92 -12.72 -6.13 4.52
CA LYS A 92 -13.96 -5.68 5.19
C LYS A 92 -14.73 -4.63 4.35
N GLY A 93 -14.80 -4.85 3.04
CA GLY A 93 -15.45 -3.95 2.08
C GLY A 93 -16.75 -4.54 1.50
N SER A 94 -17.63 -3.68 1.01
CA SER A 94 -18.84 -4.07 0.28
C SER A 94 -19.36 -2.95 -0.60
N PHE A 95 -19.86 -3.29 -1.79
CA PHE A 95 -20.63 -2.38 -2.64
C PHE A 95 -22.12 -2.70 -2.53
N GLU A 96 -22.96 -1.69 -2.33
CA GLU A 96 -24.42 -1.77 -2.40
C GLU A 96 -24.92 -0.75 -3.42
N GLY A 97 -25.66 -1.17 -4.45
CA GLY A 97 -26.12 -0.25 -5.50
C GLY A 97 -27.29 -0.73 -6.34
N THR A 98 -27.98 0.20 -6.98
CA THR A 98 -29.16 -0.08 -7.83
C THR A 98 -28.80 0.04 -9.31
N TYR A 99 -29.02 -1.03 -10.06
CA TYR A 99 -28.86 -1.09 -11.52
C TYR A 99 -29.86 -0.17 -12.24
N LYS A 100 -29.37 0.56 -13.25
CA LYS A 100 -30.15 1.49 -14.08
C LYS A 100 -30.12 1.07 -15.54
N GLU A 101 -31.15 0.36 -16.00
CA GLU A 101 -31.27 -0.15 -17.39
C GLU A 101 -30.93 0.89 -18.47
N ASN A 102 -31.44 2.13 -18.31
CA ASN A 102 -31.30 3.18 -19.32
C ASN A 102 -29.86 3.69 -19.50
N ASN A 103 -29.01 3.56 -18.48
CA ASN A 103 -27.64 4.08 -18.47
C ASN A 103 -26.58 2.96 -18.53
N LYS A 104 -26.96 1.69 -18.31
CA LYS A 104 -26.04 0.57 -18.04
C LYS A 104 -25.08 0.86 -16.88
N THR A 105 -25.57 1.58 -15.87
CA THR A 105 -24.84 1.90 -14.65
C THR A 105 -25.40 1.12 -13.46
N ILE A 106 -24.59 0.99 -12.40
CA ILE A 106 -25.05 0.64 -11.06
C ILE A 106 -24.62 1.78 -10.14
N GLU A 107 -25.60 2.50 -9.63
CA GLU A 107 -25.41 3.68 -8.79
C GLU A 107 -25.57 3.27 -7.32
N GLY A 108 -24.56 3.50 -6.49
CA GLY A 108 -24.55 3.00 -5.12
C GLY A 108 -23.44 3.57 -4.25
N GLU A 109 -23.10 2.83 -3.21
CA GLU A 109 -22.06 3.18 -2.24
C GLU A 109 -21.06 2.03 -2.08
N TRP A 110 -19.77 2.37 -2.10
CA TRP A 110 -18.72 1.52 -1.57
C TRP A 110 -18.59 1.78 -0.07
N LYS A 111 -18.76 0.75 0.73
CA LYS A 111 -18.61 0.77 2.19
C LYS A 111 -17.35 -0.01 2.54
N GLN A 112 -16.41 0.62 3.25
CA GLN A 112 -15.19 -0.03 3.69
C GLN A 112 -14.67 0.66 4.95
N ALA A 113 -14.17 -0.13 5.91
CA ALA A 113 -13.72 0.38 7.20
C ALA A 113 -14.78 1.26 7.90
N GLY A 114 -16.06 0.90 7.75
CA GLY A 114 -17.22 1.63 8.27
C GLY A 114 -17.63 2.89 7.48
N SER A 115 -16.71 3.51 6.75
CA SER A 115 -17.00 4.66 5.89
C SER A 115 -17.79 4.23 4.65
N ALA A 116 -18.70 5.09 4.20
CA ALA A 116 -19.44 4.93 2.95
C ALA A 116 -19.06 6.03 1.96
N PHE A 117 -18.84 5.66 0.71
CA PHE A 117 -18.40 6.54 -0.38
C PHE A 117 -19.29 6.31 -1.62
N PRO A 118 -19.82 7.36 -2.25
CA PRO A 118 -20.54 7.22 -3.51
C PRO A 118 -19.68 6.55 -4.57
N LEU A 119 -20.21 5.53 -5.24
CA LEU A 119 -19.56 4.83 -6.34
C LEU A 119 -20.60 4.54 -7.44
N VAL A 120 -20.32 5.04 -8.64
CA VAL A 120 -21.09 4.71 -9.85
C VAL A 120 -20.25 3.76 -10.69
N LEU A 121 -20.75 2.55 -10.89
CA LEU A 121 -20.13 1.55 -11.75
C LEU A 121 -20.72 1.64 -13.15
N GLU A 122 -19.87 1.75 -14.16
CA GLU A 122 -20.23 1.65 -15.57
C GLU A 122 -19.79 0.28 -16.14
N ARG A 123 -20.61 -0.28 -17.03
CA ARG A 123 -20.29 -1.52 -17.72
C ARG A 123 -19.25 -1.29 -18.83
N VAL A 124 -18.09 -1.96 -18.74
CA VAL A 124 -17.01 -1.87 -19.73
C VAL A 124 -16.75 -3.21 -20.41
N GLU A 125 -16.27 -3.20 -21.67
CA GLU A 125 -15.85 -4.42 -22.38
C GLU A 125 -14.48 -4.95 -21.90
N LYS A 126 -13.62 -4.02 -21.48
CA LYS A 126 -12.33 -4.26 -20.84
C LYS A 126 -12.01 -3.08 -19.93
N VAL A 127 -11.23 -3.31 -18.87
CA VAL A 127 -10.62 -2.21 -18.11
C VAL A 127 -9.67 -1.45 -19.05
N PRO A 128 -9.75 -0.11 -19.15
CA PRO A 128 -8.75 0.66 -19.85
C PRO A 128 -7.41 0.55 -19.12
N GLU A 129 -6.37 0.06 -19.78
CA GLU A 129 -5.00 0.17 -19.24
C GLU A 129 -4.65 1.66 -19.13
N MET A 130 -4.24 2.09 -17.93
CA MET A 130 -3.62 3.39 -17.77
C MET A 130 -2.13 3.21 -18.08
N HIS A 131 -1.66 3.90 -19.12
CA HIS A 131 -0.27 3.91 -19.54
C HIS A 131 0.20 5.35 -19.48
N ARG A 132 1.12 5.66 -18.57
CA ARG A 132 1.79 6.96 -18.47
C ARG A 132 2.90 7.03 -19.51
N GLU A 133 3.26 8.22 -20.00
CA GLU A 133 4.23 8.34 -21.10
C GLU A 133 5.63 7.77 -20.75
N GLN A 134 5.97 7.74 -19.46
CA GLN A 134 7.25 7.20 -18.97
C GLN A 134 7.25 5.67 -18.77
N ASP A 135 6.10 4.99 -18.86
CA ASP A 135 6.08 3.53 -18.76
C ASP A 135 6.86 2.91 -19.93
N PRO A 136 7.85 2.03 -19.66
CA PRO A 136 8.68 1.45 -20.69
C PRO A 136 7.88 0.49 -21.58
N VAL A 137 8.07 0.59 -22.90
CA VAL A 137 7.37 -0.23 -23.89
C VAL A 137 8.26 -1.36 -24.42
N LYS A 138 7.70 -2.57 -24.53
CA LYS A 138 8.40 -3.76 -25.05
C LYS A 138 8.60 -3.67 -26.59
N PRO A 139 9.67 -4.25 -27.16
CA PRO A 139 10.73 -5.02 -26.49
C PRO A 139 11.79 -4.13 -25.82
N TYR A 140 12.11 -4.42 -24.57
CA TYR A 140 13.14 -3.69 -23.81
C TYR A 140 14.55 -3.94 -24.36
N PRO A 141 15.51 -2.99 -24.18
CA PRO A 141 16.90 -3.17 -24.57
C PRO A 141 17.70 -4.06 -23.60
N TYR A 142 17.07 -4.53 -22.53
CA TYR A 142 17.57 -5.48 -21.54
C TYR A 142 16.76 -6.80 -21.59
N THR A 143 17.04 -7.74 -20.69
CA THR A 143 16.20 -8.94 -20.46
C THR A 143 15.48 -8.84 -19.12
N GLU A 144 14.28 -9.41 -19.02
CA GLU A 144 13.51 -9.56 -17.78
C GLU A 144 13.34 -11.05 -17.47
N GLU A 145 13.37 -11.41 -16.19
CA GLU A 145 13.15 -12.76 -15.68
C GLU A 145 12.15 -12.70 -14.52
N GLU A 146 11.08 -13.49 -14.60
CA GLU A 146 10.17 -13.70 -13.47
C GLU A 146 10.82 -14.66 -12.47
N VAL A 147 10.97 -14.20 -11.23
CA VAL A 147 11.71 -14.91 -10.18
C VAL A 147 10.82 -15.18 -8.97
N VAL A 148 11.06 -16.30 -8.30
CA VAL A 148 10.45 -16.63 -7.00
C VAL A 148 11.53 -17.21 -6.11
N TYR A 149 11.65 -16.69 -4.88
CA TYR A 149 12.54 -17.19 -3.85
C TYR A 149 11.81 -17.27 -2.49
N GLU A 150 12.44 -17.87 -1.50
CA GLU A 150 11.79 -18.26 -0.23
C GLU A 150 12.54 -17.69 0.96
N ASN A 151 11.87 -16.83 1.74
CA ASN A 151 12.30 -16.50 3.09
C ASN A 151 11.91 -17.68 3.99
N LYS A 152 12.87 -18.59 4.19
CA LYS A 152 12.67 -19.85 4.93
C LYS A 152 12.44 -19.65 6.43
N GLU A 153 12.86 -18.52 6.99
CA GLU A 153 12.65 -18.21 8.40
C GLU A 153 11.20 -17.81 8.67
N ALA A 154 10.64 -16.94 7.80
CA ALA A 154 9.23 -16.54 7.86
C ALA A 154 8.27 -17.54 7.18
N GLY A 155 8.77 -18.49 6.40
CA GLY A 155 7.96 -19.45 5.65
C GLY A 155 7.20 -18.83 4.48
N VAL A 156 7.67 -17.71 3.93
CA VAL A 156 7.02 -16.99 2.82
C VAL A 156 7.82 -17.10 1.53
N LYS A 157 7.11 -17.25 0.42
CA LYS A 157 7.62 -17.08 -0.93
C LYS A 157 7.42 -15.64 -1.39
N LEU A 158 8.47 -15.10 -2.01
CA LEU A 158 8.54 -13.75 -2.54
C LEU A 158 8.67 -13.86 -4.06
N ALA A 159 7.76 -13.24 -4.80
CA ALA A 159 7.77 -13.18 -6.25
C ALA A 159 8.27 -11.81 -6.73
N GLY A 160 8.96 -11.78 -7.86
CA GLY A 160 9.53 -10.55 -8.39
C GLY A 160 9.95 -10.65 -9.85
N THR A 161 10.44 -9.54 -10.38
CA THR A 161 11.09 -9.47 -11.69
C THR A 161 12.54 -9.04 -11.50
N LEU A 162 13.48 -9.80 -12.05
CA LEU A 162 14.88 -9.40 -12.19
C LEU A 162 15.11 -8.88 -13.61
N THR A 163 15.57 -7.64 -13.74
CA THR A 163 16.01 -7.08 -15.02
C THR A 163 17.53 -7.12 -15.12
N LEU A 164 18.05 -7.53 -16.28
CA LEU A 164 19.48 -7.75 -16.53
C LEU A 164 19.92 -7.01 -17.80
N PRO A 165 21.00 -6.20 -17.76
CA PRO A 165 21.59 -5.58 -18.95
C PRO A 165 21.98 -6.62 -20.01
N ARG A 166 22.00 -6.21 -21.29
CA ARG A 166 22.43 -7.08 -22.42
C ARG A 166 23.94 -7.19 -22.61
N SER A 167 24.74 -6.41 -21.90
CA SER A 167 26.20 -6.51 -21.91
C SER A 167 26.67 -7.80 -21.22
N GLU A 168 27.97 -8.09 -21.27
CA GLU A 168 28.54 -9.16 -20.45
C GLU A 168 28.64 -8.68 -18.99
N GLY A 169 28.23 -9.55 -18.05
CA GLY A 169 28.33 -9.32 -16.61
C GLY A 169 29.66 -9.84 -16.02
N PRO A 170 29.79 -9.91 -14.68
CA PRO A 170 28.74 -9.69 -13.68
C PRO A 170 28.39 -8.21 -13.46
N PHE A 171 27.11 -7.92 -13.23
CA PHE A 171 26.58 -6.56 -13.09
C PHE A 171 26.52 -6.12 -11.63
N PRO A 172 26.71 -4.82 -11.33
CA PRO A 172 26.21 -4.26 -10.08
C PRO A 172 24.68 -4.40 -10.05
N ALA A 173 24.08 -4.44 -8.86
CA ALA A 173 22.65 -4.66 -8.72
C ALA A 173 22.00 -3.77 -7.66
N ALA A 174 20.70 -3.50 -7.84
CA ALA A 174 19.86 -2.83 -6.86
C ALA A 174 18.58 -3.63 -6.57
N ILE A 175 18.15 -3.67 -5.31
CA ILE A 175 16.81 -4.11 -4.92
C ILE A 175 15.96 -2.86 -4.68
N LEU A 176 14.80 -2.75 -5.32
CA LEU A 176 13.84 -1.68 -5.02
C LEU A 176 12.91 -2.14 -3.88
N ILE A 177 12.72 -1.29 -2.88
CA ILE A 177 11.95 -1.55 -1.65
C ILE A 177 10.85 -0.48 -1.53
N THR A 178 9.61 -0.95 -1.56
CA THR A 178 8.36 -0.19 -1.59
C THR A 178 8.15 0.68 -0.34
N GLY A 179 7.28 1.67 -0.49
CA GLY A 179 6.75 2.46 0.63
C GLY A 179 5.77 1.70 1.52
N SER A 180 5.10 2.45 2.40
CA SER A 180 4.08 1.86 3.27
C SER A 180 2.80 1.51 2.50
N GLY A 181 1.98 0.65 3.13
CA GLY A 181 0.90 -0.04 2.43
C GLY A 181 1.40 -1.33 1.76
N GLN A 182 0.47 -2.11 1.20
CA GLN A 182 0.80 -3.37 0.54
C GLN A 182 0.87 -3.13 -0.96
N GLN A 183 2.05 -3.26 -1.55
CA GLN A 183 2.31 -2.85 -2.93
C GLN A 183 2.79 -4.00 -3.81
N ASN A 184 2.56 -3.87 -5.12
CA ASN A 184 3.19 -4.73 -6.11
C ASN A 184 4.63 -4.25 -6.40
N ARG A 185 5.40 -5.05 -7.13
CA ARG A 185 6.79 -4.74 -7.53
C ARG A 185 7.00 -3.47 -8.37
N ASN A 186 5.92 -2.75 -8.75
CA ASN A 186 5.99 -1.51 -9.51
C ASN A 186 5.80 -0.26 -8.63
N GLU A 187 5.49 -0.42 -7.33
CA GLU A 187 5.03 0.67 -6.44
C GLU A 187 3.85 1.43 -7.06
N GLU A 188 2.84 0.67 -7.52
CA GLU A 188 1.76 1.22 -8.32
C GLU A 188 0.81 2.09 -7.48
N ILE A 189 0.70 3.38 -7.84
CA ILE A 189 -0.15 4.37 -7.15
C ILE A 189 -0.69 5.41 -8.14
N ALA A 190 -2.01 5.64 -8.14
CA ALA A 190 -2.69 6.56 -9.07
C ALA A 190 -2.37 6.28 -10.56
N GLY A 191 -2.09 5.00 -10.89
CA GLY A 191 -1.66 4.56 -12.22
C GLY A 191 -0.23 4.94 -12.61
N HIS A 192 0.58 5.45 -11.67
CA HIS A 192 2.03 5.59 -11.82
C HIS A 192 2.74 4.34 -11.37
N ARG A 193 3.87 4.02 -12.00
CA ARG A 193 4.69 2.82 -11.74
C ARG A 193 6.17 3.21 -11.53
N PRO A 194 6.51 4.01 -10.50
CA PRO A 194 7.84 4.60 -10.33
C PRO A 194 8.96 3.55 -10.33
N PHE A 195 8.75 2.37 -9.73
CA PHE A 195 9.75 1.31 -9.75
C PHE A 195 9.92 0.64 -11.12
N LEU A 196 8.88 0.60 -11.96
CA LEU A 196 9.02 0.14 -13.35
C LEU A 196 9.89 1.11 -14.16
N VAL A 197 9.65 2.42 -14.02
CA VAL A 197 10.43 3.47 -14.70
C VAL A 197 11.88 3.51 -14.20
N LEU A 198 12.09 3.46 -12.88
CA LEU A 198 13.43 3.44 -12.29
C LEU A 198 14.22 2.17 -12.67
N SER A 199 13.56 1.01 -12.73
CA SER A 199 14.20 -0.24 -13.18
C SER A 199 14.60 -0.21 -14.65
N ASP A 200 13.75 0.32 -15.56
CA ASP A 200 14.13 0.53 -16.96
C ASP A 200 15.34 1.47 -17.09
N TYR A 201 15.32 2.59 -16.37
CA TYR A 201 16.38 3.59 -16.36
C TYR A 201 17.73 3.01 -15.90
N LEU A 202 17.77 2.38 -14.73
CA LEU A 202 19.00 1.80 -14.17
C LEU A 202 19.51 0.60 -14.99
N THR A 203 18.61 -0.24 -15.53
CA THR A 203 19.03 -1.40 -16.35
C THR A 203 19.62 -0.97 -17.69
N ARG A 204 19.16 0.16 -18.27
CA ARG A 204 19.82 0.79 -19.44
C ARG A 204 21.22 1.31 -19.13
N GLN A 205 21.52 1.63 -17.87
CA GLN A 205 22.83 2.10 -17.40
C GLN A 205 23.78 0.96 -16.95
N GLY A 206 23.36 -0.31 -17.08
CA GLY A 206 24.20 -1.46 -16.76
C GLY A 206 24.05 -2.02 -15.34
N ILE A 207 23.02 -1.58 -14.60
CA ILE A 207 22.70 -2.06 -13.25
C ILE A 207 21.56 -3.08 -13.34
N ALA A 208 21.75 -4.28 -12.80
CA ALA A 208 20.66 -5.24 -12.67
C ALA A 208 19.67 -4.78 -11.58
N VAL A 209 18.35 -4.92 -11.80
CA VAL A 209 17.36 -4.47 -10.81
C VAL A 209 16.40 -5.58 -10.45
N LEU A 210 16.34 -5.90 -9.15
CA LEU A 210 15.33 -6.78 -8.59
C LEU A 210 14.17 -5.94 -8.03
N ARG A 211 12.96 -6.27 -8.47
CA ARG A 211 11.72 -5.71 -7.96
C ARG A 211 10.84 -6.83 -7.44
N VAL A 212 10.23 -6.66 -6.28
CA VAL A 212 9.58 -7.75 -5.53
C VAL A 212 8.16 -7.30 -5.17
N ASP A 213 7.18 -8.20 -5.28
CA ASP A 213 5.85 -7.94 -4.71
C ASP A 213 5.94 -8.12 -3.20
N ASP A 214 5.33 -7.22 -2.43
CA ASP A 214 5.36 -7.30 -0.97
C ASP A 214 4.77 -8.61 -0.45
N ARG A 215 5.14 -8.99 0.77
CA ARG A 215 4.56 -10.15 1.46
C ARG A 215 3.04 -10.17 1.31
N GLY A 216 2.48 -11.26 0.79
CA GLY A 216 1.04 -11.40 0.59
C GLY A 216 0.41 -10.58 -0.56
N VAL A 217 1.21 -9.94 -1.42
CA VAL A 217 0.76 -9.17 -2.59
C VAL A 217 1.22 -9.84 -3.88
N GLY A 218 0.44 -9.70 -4.96
CA GLY A 218 0.84 -10.18 -6.28
C GLY A 218 1.14 -11.68 -6.31
N GLY A 219 2.37 -12.06 -6.69
CA GLY A 219 2.83 -13.45 -6.65
C GLY A 219 3.39 -13.90 -5.29
N SER A 220 3.57 -12.99 -4.33
CA SER A 220 4.13 -13.25 -3.01
C SER A 220 3.08 -13.80 -2.04
N THR A 221 3.50 -14.72 -1.18
CA THR A 221 2.65 -15.32 -0.13
C THR A 221 2.88 -14.64 1.22
N GLY A 222 1.97 -14.83 2.17
CA GLY A 222 2.15 -14.42 3.57
C GLY A 222 0.91 -13.76 4.15
N ASN A 223 0.94 -13.43 5.44
CA ASN A 223 -0.11 -12.67 6.11
C ASN A 223 0.48 -11.36 6.63
N VAL A 224 0.02 -10.22 6.09
CA VAL A 224 0.54 -8.90 6.43
C VAL A 224 -0.04 -8.33 7.72
N SER A 225 -1.24 -8.77 8.12
CA SER A 225 -1.89 -8.31 9.36
C SER A 225 -1.10 -8.61 10.65
N GLN A 226 -0.07 -9.44 10.57
CA GLN A 226 0.82 -9.81 11.68
C GLN A 226 2.28 -9.39 11.46
N ALA A 227 2.60 -8.78 10.32
CA ALA A 227 3.95 -8.36 9.97
C ALA A 227 4.27 -6.94 10.49
N THR A 228 5.55 -6.61 10.52
CA THR A 228 6.13 -5.32 10.89
C THR A 228 7.17 -4.87 9.86
N THR A 229 7.66 -3.64 9.94
CA THR A 229 8.79 -3.18 9.11
C THR A 229 10.04 -4.07 9.26
N GLU A 230 10.27 -4.68 10.44
CA GLU A 230 11.37 -5.62 10.65
C GLU A 230 11.16 -6.95 9.90
N ASP A 231 9.92 -7.43 9.78
CA ASP A 231 9.58 -8.59 8.93
C ASP A 231 9.93 -8.32 7.46
N PHE A 232 9.57 -7.14 6.96
CA PHE A 232 9.85 -6.73 5.58
C PHE A 232 11.36 -6.58 5.34
N ALA A 233 12.13 -6.14 6.35
CA ALA A 233 13.60 -6.18 6.30
C ALA A 233 14.16 -7.62 6.20
N GLY A 234 13.50 -8.61 6.81
CA GLY A 234 13.84 -10.03 6.61
C GLY A 234 13.57 -10.52 5.19
N ASP A 235 12.48 -10.06 4.57
CA ASP A 235 12.14 -10.38 3.19
C ASP A 235 13.15 -9.76 2.20
N VAL A 236 13.58 -8.51 2.42
CA VAL A 236 14.64 -7.85 1.64
C VAL A 236 16.01 -8.50 1.85
N LEU A 237 16.38 -8.89 3.08
CA LEU A 237 17.61 -9.68 3.33
C LEU A 237 17.64 -10.98 2.51
N THR A 238 16.49 -11.64 2.37
CA THR A 238 16.36 -12.82 1.51
C THR A 238 16.58 -12.48 0.04
N GLY A 239 16.15 -11.29 -0.41
CA GLY A 239 16.44 -10.77 -1.76
C GLY A 239 17.94 -10.52 -2.00
N VAL A 240 18.67 -10.00 -0.99
CA VAL A 240 20.13 -9.84 -1.05
C VAL A 240 20.82 -11.20 -1.21
N GLU A 241 20.46 -12.20 -0.38
CA GLU A 241 20.98 -13.56 -0.51
C GLU A 241 20.61 -14.22 -1.85
N TYR A 242 19.41 -13.95 -2.39
CA TYR A 242 19.03 -14.42 -3.72
C TYR A 242 19.98 -13.86 -4.80
N LEU A 243 20.21 -12.54 -4.82
CA LEU A 243 21.10 -11.89 -5.78
C LEU A 243 22.57 -12.34 -5.62
N LYS A 244 23.08 -12.52 -4.40
CA LYS A 244 24.44 -13.04 -4.15
C LYS A 244 24.70 -14.41 -4.78
N ASN A 245 23.65 -15.20 -5.01
CA ASN A 245 23.74 -16.53 -5.63
C ASN A 245 23.51 -16.52 -7.16
N ARG A 246 23.29 -15.35 -7.78
CA ARG A 246 23.17 -15.20 -9.23
C ARG A 246 24.53 -14.98 -9.87
N LYS A 247 24.92 -15.85 -10.82
CA LYS A 247 26.18 -15.73 -11.59
C LYS A 247 26.24 -14.45 -12.45
N GLU A 248 25.09 -13.86 -12.75
CA GLU A 248 24.97 -12.63 -13.53
C GLU A 248 25.28 -11.38 -12.69
N ILE A 249 25.31 -11.51 -11.36
CA ILE A 249 25.40 -10.40 -10.40
C ILE A 249 26.77 -10.40 -9.73
N ASP A 250 27.33 -9.21 -9.56
CA ASP A 250 28.51 -9.00 -8.75
C ASP A 250 28.08 -8.89 -7.29
N SER A 251 28.32 -9.95 -6.52
CA SER A 251 27.95 -10.01 -5.10
C SER A 251 28.64 -8.96 -4.22
N SER A 252 29.64 -8.23 -4.74
CA SER A 252 30.29 -7.12 -4.03
C SER A 252 29.67 -5.74 -4.32
N ARG A 253 28.73 -5.66 -5.28
CA ARG A 253 28.08 -4.41 -5.74
C ARG A 253 26.56 -4.51 -5.74
N ILE A 254 25.98 -5.11 -4.68
CA ILE A 254 24.54 -5.16 -4.44
C ILE A 254 24.14 -4.01 -3.51
N GLY A 255 23.32 -3.09 -3.98
CA GLY A 255 22.74 -2.03 -3.16
C GLY A 255 21.22 -2.12 -3.02
N LEU A 256 20.66 -1.19 -2.24
CA LEU A 256 19.23 -1.09 -1.95
C LEU A 256 18.72 0.30 -2.31
N ILE A 257 17.51 0.40 -2.84
CA ILE A 257 16.82 1.67 -3.09
C ILE A 257 15.46 1.57 -2.42
N GLY A 258 15.27 2.32 -1.34
CA GLY A 258 14.05 2.28 -0.55
C GLY A 258 13.27 3.58 -0.65
N HIS A 259 11.99 3.50 -1.00
CA HIS A 259 11.08 4.64 -1.00
C HIS A 259 10.23 4.66 0.27
N SER A 260 10.01 5.82 0.89
CA SER A 260 9.14 5.99 2.07
C SER A 260 9.51 5.03 3.22
N GLU A 261 8.65 4.05 3.58
CA GLU A 261 9.00 2.98 4.55
C GLU A 261 10.20 2.13 4.11
N GLY A 262 10.38 1.89 2.82
CA GLY A 262 11.59 1.30 2.25
C GLY A 262 12.87 2.06 2.64
N GLY A 263 12.76 3.37 2.86
CA GLY A 263 13.84 4.22 3.38
C GLY A 263 14.23 3.93 4.84
N ILE A 264 13.37 3.27 5.62
CA ILE A 264 13.71 2.66 6.92
C ILE A 264 14.30 1.27 6.74
N ILE A 265 13.70 0.48 5.84
CA ILE A 265 14.08 -0.93 5.61
C ILE A 265 15.51 -1.04 5.07
N ALA A 266 15.92 -0.19 4.11
CA ALA A 266 17.26 -0.23 3.54
C ALA A 266 18.39 -0.08 4.61
N PRO A 267 18.34 0.91 5.52
CA PRO A 267 19.24 0.98 6.68
C PRO A 267 19.20 -0.26 7.59
N MET A 268 18.02 -0.81 7.89
CA MET A 268 17.91 -2.04 8.71
C MET A 268 18.66 -3.22 8.07
N VAL A 269 18.50 -3.41 6.76
CA VAL A 269 19.13 -4.47 5.97
C VAL A 269 20.65 -4.23 5.89
N ALA A 270 21.09 -3.00 5.58
CA ALA A 270 22.51 -2.64 5.47
C ALA A 270 23.29 -2.76 6.81
N VAL A 271 22.61 -2.68 7.95
CA VAL A 271 23.20 -2.93 9.27
C VAL A 271 23.24 -4.43 9.61
N LYS A 272 22.32 -5.23 9.05
CA LYS A 272 22.24 -6.69 9.26
C LYS A 272 23.10 -7.49 8.27
N SER A 273 23.35 -6.99 7.06
CA SER A 273 24.19 -7.63 6.03
C SER A 273 25.36 -6.73 5.62
N PRO A 274 26.63 -7.20 5.76
CA PRO A 274 27.80 -6.48 5.28
C PRO A 274 27.98 -6.55 3.76
N ASP A 275 27.13 -7.29 3.05
CA ASP A 275 27.18 -7.43 1.59
C ASP A 275 26.45 -6.29 0.85
N VAL A 276 25.79 -5.38 1.59
CA VAL A 276 25.14 -4.20 1.02
C VAL A 276 26.18 -3.12 0.70
N ALA A 277 26.44 -2.93 -0.58
CA ALA A 277 27.46 -2.03 -1.12
C ALA A 277 27.07 -0.55 -1.07
N PHE A 278 25.78 -0.22 -1.13
CA PHE A 278 25.26 1.16 -1.02
C PHE A 278 23.75 1.14 -0.68
N ILE A 279 23.23 2.25 -0.17
CA ILE A 279 21.77 2.45 -0.05
C ILE A 279 21.33 3.82 -0.58
N VAL A 280 20.17 3.87 -1.21
CA VAL A 280 19.47 5.09 -1.62
C VAL A 280 18.15 5.18 -0.87
N LEU A 281 17.91 6.30 -0.19
CA LEU A 281 16.71 6.59 0.59
C LEU A 281 15.92 7.67 -0.16
N MET A 282 14.82 7.26 -0.80
CA MET A 282 13.90 8.13 -1.52
C MET A 282 12.74 8.50 -0.61
N ALA A 283 12.58 9.77 -0.24
CA ALA A 283 11.58 10.22 0.74
C ALA A 283 11.64 9.38 2.04
N GLY A 284 12.86 9.04 2.47
CA GLY A 284 13.09 8.14 3.60
C GLY A 284 12.88 8.82 4.96
N GLN A 285 12.34 8.07 5.91
CA GLN A 285 11.99 8.57 7.24
C GLN A 285 13.24 8.72 8.13
N GLY A 286 13.50 9.93 8.63
CA GLY A 286 14.62 10.26 9.52
C GLY A 286 14.24 10.39 11.01
N ILE A 287 12.95 10.51 11.29
CA ILE A 287 12.33 10.67 12.62
C ILE A 287 11.33 9.54 12.89
N THR A 288 10.71 9.49 14.08
CA THR A 288 9.76 8.41 14.41
C THR A 288 8.45 8.54 13.62
N GLY A 289 7.76 7.41 13.39
CA GLY A 289 6.46 7.41 12.71
C GLY A 289 5.38 8.21 13.43
N GLU A 290 5.50 8.38 14.76
CA GLU A 290 4.66 9.30 15.53
C GLU A 290 4.90 10.77 15.13
N GLU A 291 6.15 11.22 15.11
CA GLU A 291 6.52 12.60 14.74
C GLU A 291 6.08 12.89 13.30
N ILE A 292 6.30 11.94 12.37
CA ILE A 292 5.86 12.03 10.97
C ILE A 292 4.35 12.14 10.86
N SER A 293 3.59 11.32 11.59
CA SER A 293 2.12 11.32 11.51
C SER A 293 1.52 12.69 11.86
N TYR A 294 2.11 13.42 12.81
CA TYR A 294 1.67 14.78 13.15
C TYR A 294 1.98 15.77 12.03
N LEU A 295 3.22 15.77 11.52
CA LEU A 295 3.65 16.68 10.44
C LEU A 295 2.87 16.42 9.14
N GLN A 296 2.74 15.15 8.74
CA GLN A 296 1.99 14.71 7.57
C GLN A 296 0.52 15.15 7.65
N SER A 297 -0.13 14.94 8.80
CA SER A 297 -1.53 15.30 8.95
C SER A 297 -1.76 16.80 8.91
N ASP A 298 -0.86 17.62 9.48
CA ASP A 298 -0.98 19.08 9.40
C ASP A 298 -0.76 19.57 7.96
N LEU A 299 0.36 19.18 7.34
CA LEU A 299 0.74 19.65 6.00
C LEU A 299 -0.27 19.30 4.91
N ILE A 300 -0.83 18.08 4.92
CA ILE A 300 -1.87 17.67 3.97
C ILE A 300 -3.16 18.46 4.21
N TYR A 301 -3.61 18.61 5.46
CA TYR A 301 -4.80 19.41 5.79
C TYR A 301 -4.65 20.88 5.37
N ARG A 302 -3.46 21.48 5.55
CA ARG A 302 -3.18 22.84 5.03
C ARG A 302 -3.23 22.91 3.51
N ALA A 303 -2.68 21.93 2.80
CA ALA A 303 -2.72 21.88 1.34
C ALA A 303 -4.14 21.72 0.79
N GLU A 304 -5.03 21.07 1.55
CA GLU A 304 -6.46 20.89 1.23
C GLU A 304 -7.34 22.07 1.68
N GLY A 305 -6.77 23.05 2.39
CA GLY A 305 -7.48 24.26 2.82
C GLY A 305 -8.34 24.07 4.08
N VAL A 306 -8.08 23.03 4.87
CA VAL A 306 -8.67 22.83 6.20
C VAL A 306 -8.21 23.97 7.13
N ASP A 307 -9.10 24.39 8.03
CA ASP A 307 -8.83 25.51 8.94
C ASP A 307 -7.94 25.11 10.13
N ASN A 308 -7.30 26.11 10.74
CA ASN A 308 -6.36 25.91 11.85
C ASN A 308 -6.99 25.33 13.13
N GLU A 309 -8.29 25.53 13.37
CA GLU A 309 -8.97 25.01 14.57
C GLU A 309 -9.19 23.50 14.42
N THR A 310 -9.67 23.08 13.25
CA THR A 310 -9.80 21.66 12.87
C THR A 310 -8.45 20.93 12.87
N ILE A 311 -7.39 21.55 12.33
CA ILE A 311 -6.02 20.99 12.36
C ILE A 311 -5.53 20.77 13.80
N ALA A 312 -5.60 21.80 14.64
CA ALA A 312 -5.13 21.72 16.03
C ALA A 312 -5.93 20.70 16.87
N HIS A 313 -7.24 20.60 16.62
CA HIS A 313 -8.10 19.62 17.26
C HIS A 313 -7.73 18.17 16.85
N ASN A 314 -7.50 17.95 15.56
CA ASN A 314 -7.05 16.65 15.05
C ASN A 314 -5.68 16.23 15.62
N GLU A 315 -4.72 17.16 15.77
CA GLU A 315 -3.43 16.87 16.41
C GLU A 315 -3.61 16.37 17.86
N VAL A 316 -4.48 17.02 18.64
CA VAL A 316 -4.81 16.61 20.02
C VAL A 316 -5.44 15.21 20.04
N LEU A 317 -6.33 14.90 19.09
CA LEU A 317 -6.95 13.58 18.95
C LEU A 317 -5.91 12.50 18.62
N LEU A 318 -5.05 12.73 17.62
CA LEU A 318 -3.97 11.81 17.24
C LEU A 318 -3.04 11.52 18.42
N ARG A 319 -2.57 12.56 19.13
CA ARG A 319 -1.72 12.42 20.32
C ARG A 319 -2.37 11.55 21.40
N LYS A 320 -3.66 11.73 21.64
CA LYS A 320 -4.42 10.95 22.63
C LYS A 320 -4.55 9.48 22.22
N MET A 321 -4.78 9.20 20.94
CA MET A 321 -4.84 7.82 20.43
C MET A 321 -3.48 7.14 20.42
N TYR A 322 -2.43 7.81 19.97
CA TYR A 322 -1.08 7.23 19.89
C TYR A 322 -0.47 6.99 21.27
N SER A 323 -0.74 7.83 22.29
CA SER A 323 -0.41 7.52 23.69
C SER A 323 -0.99 6.17 24.13
N VAL A 324 -2.27 5.89 23.83
CA VAL A 324 -2.87 4.56 24.12
C VAL A 324 -2.16 3.43 23.37
N VAL A 325 -1.90 3.59 22.07
CA VAL A 325 -1.22 2.56 21.24
C VAL A 325 0.22 2.31 21.69
N LYS A 326 0.92 3.31 22.24
CA LYS A 326 2.30 3.17 22.73
C LYS A 326 2.37 2.60 24.15
N GLU A 327 1.47 3.02 25.03
CA GLU A 327 1.51 2.69 26.47
C GLU A 327 0.78 1.39 26.81
N GLU A 328 -0.36 1.10 26.18
CA GLU A 328 -1.18 -0.08 26.47
C GLU A 328 -0.82 -1.25 25.55
N GLN A 329 -0.04 -2.20 26.07
CA GLN A 329 0.45 -3.37 25.32
C GLN A 329 -0.61 -4.47 25.17
N ASN A 330 -1.66 -4.48 25.99
CA ASN A 330 -2.78 -5.42 25.81
C ASN A 330 -3.71 -4.89 24.72
N ASN A 331 -3.80 -5.58 23.57
CA ASN A 331 -4.67 -5.13 22.47
C ASN A 331 -6.12 -4.91 22.88
N THR A 332 -6.76 -5.83 23.62
CA THR A 332 -8.15 -5.67 24.06
C THR A 332 -8.34 -4.39 24.89
N ALA A 333 -7.46 -4.13 25.86
CA ALA A 333 -7.53 -2.92 26.68
C ALA A 333 -7.19 -1.64 25.89
N ALA A 334 -6.28 -1.71 24.92
CA ALA A 334 -5.96 -0.59 24.02
C ALA A 334 -7.17 -0.26 23.12
N GLU A 335 -7.78 -1.27 22.53
CA GLU A 335 -8.96 -1.10 21.69
C GLU A 335 -10.16 -0.54 22.47
N GLU A 336 -10.42 -1.00 23.70
CA GLU A 336 -11.48 -0.44 24.56
C GLU A 336 -11.25 1.07 24.81
N LYS A 337 -10.04 1.47 25.20
CA LYS A 337 -9.65 2.88 25.39
C LYS A 337 -9.79 3.70 24.10
N LEU A 338 -9.39 3.16 22.95
CA LEU A 338 -9.52 3.83 21.65
C LEU A 338 -11.00 4.00 21.25
N ARG A 339 -11.84 2.98 21.46
CA ARG A 339 -13.30 3.08 21.26
C ARG A 339 -13.92 4.18 22.13
N GLU A 340 -13.53 4.29 23.40
CA GLU A 340 -14.00 5.37 24.28
C GLU A 340 -13.58 6.76 23.76
N ILE A 341 -12.33 6.90 23.28
CA ILE A 341 -11.84 8.16 22.69
C ILE A 341 -12.67 8.55 21.47
N LEU A 342 -12.85 7.63 20.51
CA LEU A 342 -13.53 7.92 19.25
C LEU A 342 -15.03 8.13 19.42
N ARG A 343 -15.70 7.38 20.31
CA ARG A 343 -17.12 7.64 20.65
C ARG A 343 -17.32 9.02 21.26
N ALA A 344 -16.42 9.43 22.16
CA ALA A 344 -16.49 10.77 22.78
C ALA A 344 -16.23 11.88 21.76
N GLU A 345 -15.32 11.64 20.80
CA GLU A 345 -15.05 12.57 19.70
C GLU A 345 -16.29 12.75 18.81
N MET A 346 -16.82 11.64 18.26
CA MET A 346 -18.02 11.68 17.40
C MET A 346 -19.22 12.32 18.11
N ALA A 347 -19.39 12.09 19.41
CA ALA A 347 -20.45 12.74 20.19
C ALA A 347 -20.31 14.27 20.20
N ASN A 348 -19.10 14.82 20.33
CA ASN A 348 -18.84 16.26 20.36
C ASN A 348 -19.05 16.92 18.99
N THR A 349 -18.74 16.24 17.88
CA THR A 349 -18.97 16.76 16.52
C THR A 349 -20.45 16.74 16.11
N SER A 350 -21.29 15.95 16.79
CA SER A 350 -22.63 15.54 16.32
C SER A 350 -23.82 16.50 16.56
N GLU A 351 -23.61 17.82 16.68
CA GLU A 351 -24.75 18.77 16.64
C GLU A 351 -25.50 18.75 15.28
N GLN A 352 -24.94 18.14 14.23
CA GLN A 352 -25.65 17.84 12.99
C GLN A 352 -25.62 16.35 12.62
N LYS A 353 -26.82 15.75 12.63
CA LYS A 353 -27.22 14.46 12.04
C LYS A 353 -26.54 13.19 12.54
N ILE A 354 -27.27 12.49 13.40
CA ILE A 354 -27.16 11.04 13.65
C ILE A 354 -27.58 10.29 12.38
N GLU A 355 -26.63 9.93 11.50
CA GLU A 355 -26.85 8.94 10.44
C GLU A 355 -26.43 7.54 10.94
N SER A 356 -27.38 6.85 11.58
CA SER A 356 -27.34 5.44 12.02
C SER A 356 -26.15 4.98 12.90
N SER A 357 -26.43 4.64 14.15
CA SER A 357 -25.48 4.14 15.16
C SER A 357 -24.55 3.02 14.69
N ASP A 358 -25.05 2.16 13.80
CA ASP A 358 -24.36 0.93 13.39
C ASP A 358 -23.23 1.21 12.39
N HIS A 359 -23.38 2.25 11.54
CA HIS A 359 -22.29 2.69 10.66
C HIS A 359 -21.19 3.39 11.47
N SER A 360 -21.54 4.23 12.45
CA SER A 360 -20.54 4.88 13.32
C SER A 360 -19.69 3.88 14.11
N GLU A 361 -20.27 2.82 14.66
CA GLU A 361 -19.50 1.80 15.39
C GLU A 361 -18.58 0.99 14.45
N ALA A 362 -19.01 0.73 13.21
CA ALA A 362 -18.15 0.07 12.21
C ALA A 362 -16.94 0.93 11.81
N VAL A 363 -17.07 2.26 11.75
CA VAL A 363 -15.94 3.20 11.52
C VAL A 363 -14.95 3.10 12.65
N ILE A 364 -15.46 3.21 13.88
CA ILE A 364 -14.64 3.12 15.09
C ILE A 364 -13.90 1.78 15.14
N ASP A 365 -14.59 0.65 14.97
CA ASP A 365 -13.96 -0.68 15.00
C ASP A 365 -12.88 -0.88 13.93
N ALA A 366 -13.05 -0.31 12.74
CA ALA A 366 -12.05 -0.39 11.69
C ALA A 366 -10.82 0.49 11.97
N GLN A 367 -11.02 1.73 12.43
CA GLN A 367 -9.93 2.63 12.83
C GLN A 367 -9.16 2.04 14.03
N VAL A 368 -9.88 1.52 15.02
CA VAL A 368 -9.32 0.81 16.18
C VAL A 368 -8.52 -0.42 15.76
N THR A 369 -9.05 -1.25 14.85
CA THR A 369 -8.31 -2.41 14.30
C THR A 369 -6.99 -1.97 13.67
N SER A 370 -7.02 -0.94 12.82
CA SER A 370 -5.82 -0.43 12.13
C SER A 370 -4.79 0.15 13.11
N LEU A 371 -5.25 0.84 14.16
CA LEU A 371 -4.40 1.43 15.19
C LEU A 371 -3.72 0.38 16.09
N THR A 372 -4.28 -0.83 16.24
CA THR A 372 -3.72 -1.89 17.11
C THR A 372 -2.99 -3.01 16.36
N LEU A 373 -2.79 -2.87 15.03
CA LEU A 373 -1.94 -3.77 14.25
C LEU A 373 -0.48 -3.76 14.77
N PRO A 374 0.25 -4.90 14.69
CA PRO A 374 1.67 -4.95 15.05
C PRO A 374 2.52 -3.93 14.28
N TRP A 375 2.26 -3.74 12.98
CA TRP A 375 2.89 -2.72 12.16
C TRP A 375 2.71 -1.31 12.72
N MET A 376 1.50 -0.91 13.12
CA MET A 376 1.26 0.44 13.65
C MET A 376 2.01 0.68 14.96
N ARG A 377 2.02 -0.30 15.87
CA ARG A 377 2.80 -0.23 17.12
C ARG A 377 4.29 -0.10 16.83
N PHE A 378 4.82 -0.83 15.84
CA PHE A 378 6.20 -0.71 15.41
C PHE A 378 6.47 0.69 14.84
N PHE A 379 5.71 1.13 13.83
CA PHE A 379 5.83 2.43 13.17
C PHE A 379 5.85 3.61 14.16
N LEU A 380 4.91 3.65 15.12
CA LEU A 380 4.82 4.72 16.12
C LEU A 380 5.94 4.72 17.18
N THR A 381 6.69 3.62 17.33
CA THR A 381 7.73 3.47 18.38
C THR A 381 9.14 3.28 17.84
N TYR A 382 9.29 2.97 16.56
CA TYR A 382 10.58 2.79 15.93
C TYR A 382 11.26 4.14 15.66
N ASP A 383 12.51 4.25 16.08
CA ASP A 383 13.40 5.36 15.78
C ASP A 383 14.45 4.90 14.75
N PRO A 384 14.52 5.51 13.55
CA PRO A 384 15.51 5.15 12.55
C PRO A 384 16.93 5.65 12.89
N ARG A 385 17.09 6.70 13.71
CA ARG A 385 18.39 7.35 13.99
C ARG A 385 19.41 6.37 14.60
N PRO A 386 19.08 5.50 15.57
CA PRO A 386 19.97 4.44 16.07
C PRO A 386 20.43 3.40 15.04
N THR A 387 19.70 3.22 13.93
CA THR A 387 20.08 2.34 12.82
C THR A 387 20.92 3.10 11.81
N LEU A 388 20.53 4.32 11.43
CA LEU A 388 21.29 5.21 10.56
C LEU A 388 22.72 5.47 11.10
N MET A 389 22.88 5.67 12.41
CA MET A 389 24.21 5.75 13.07
C MET A 389 25.09 4.50 12.86
N LYS A 390 24.50 3.34 12.59
CA LYS A 390 25.22 2.07 12.39
C LYS A 390 25.54 1.80 10.92
N VAL A 391 24.89 2.48 9.97
CA VAL A 391 25.18 2.33 8.52
C VAL A 391 26.65 2.69 8.24
N LYS A 392 27.31 1.89 7.41
CA LYS A 392 28.73 2.05 7.02
C LYS A 392 28.97 2.04 5.50
N CYS A 393 28.01 1.55 4.72
CA CYS A 393 28.04 1.71 3.26
C CYS A 393 27.73 3.17 2.86
N PRO A 394 28.08 3.57 1.63
CA PRO A 394 27.62 4.81 1.00
C PRO A 394 26.10 5.00 1.08
N VAL A 395 25.66 6.25 1.30
CA VAL A 395 24.23 6.62 1.40
C VAL A 395 23.88 7.81 0.52
N LEU A 396 22.87 7.68 -0.33
CA LEU A 396 22.18 8.82 -0.93
C LEU A 396 20.81 8.99 -0.25
N ALA A 397 20.57 10.10 0.42
CA ALA A 397 19.26 10.47 0.94
C ALA A 397 18.69 11.64 0.15
N ILE A 398 17.52 11.45 -0.46
CA ILE A 398 16.83 12.47 -1.25
C ILE A 398 15.36 12.55 -0.86
N ALA A 399 14.79 13.76 -0.89
CA ALA A 399 13.36 14.02 -0.72
C ALA A 399 12.94 15.19 -1.64
N GLY A 400 11.67 15.26 -1.99
CA GLY A 400 11.12 16.39 -2.74
C GLY A 400 10.81 17.58 -1.84
N GLU A 401 11.08 18.81 -2.29
CA GLU A 401 10.75 20.07 -1.58
C GLU A 401 9.26 20.14 -1.17
N LYS A 402 8.38 19.48 -1.94
CA LYS A 402 6.92 19.46 -1.73
C LYS A 402 6.42 18.10 -1.23
N ASP A 403 7.28 17.31 -0.60
CA ASP A 403 6.84 16.12 0.11
C ASP A 403 6.07 16.52 1.37
N LEU A 404 4.77 16.23 1.40
CA LEU A 404 3.89 16.45 2.55
C LEU A 404 3.68 15.18 3.39
N GLN A 405 4.28 14.05 3.00
CA GLN A 405 4.13 12.76 3.67
C GLN A 405 5.37 12.39 4.48
N VAL A 406 6.56 12.65 3.94
CA VAL A 406 7.84 12.57 4.65
C VAL A 406 8.57 13.92 4.46
N PRO A 407 8.20 14.95 5.25
CA PRO A 407 8.65 16.33 5.01
C PRO A 407 10.18 16.45 4.99
N PRO A 408 10.75 17.17 4.00
CA PRO A 408 12.17 17.09 3.70
C PRO A 408 13.04 17.73 4.79
N GLU A 409 12.61 18.83 5.42
CA GLU A 409 13.40 19.58 6.40
C GLU A 409 13.77 18.68 7.59
N GLU A 410 12.78 18.15 8.32
CA GLU A 410 13.00 17.35 9.52
C GLU A 410 13.63 15.97 9.22
N ASN A 411 13.24 15.34 8.11
CA ASN A 411 13.70 13.99 7.79
C ASN A 411 15.13 13.99 7.23
N LEU A 412 15.48 14.93 6.33
CA LEU A 412 16.84 15.02 5.80
C LEU A 412 17.83 15.52 6.86
N GLU A 413 17.43 16.45 7.74
CA GLU A 413 18.26 16.87 8.88
C GLU A 413 18.53 15.69 9.82
N ALA A 414 17.50 14.94 10.24
CA ALA A 414 17.69 13.81 11.15
C ALA A 414 18.51 12.66 10.54
N ILE A 415 18.40 12.42 9.21
CA ILE A 415 19.26 11.46 8.49
C ILE A 415 20.71 11.93 8.46
N ASP A 416 20.95 13.20 8.09
CA ASP A 416 22.27 13.82 8.05
C ASP A 416 22.96 13.79 9.43
N GLU A 417 22.27 14.20 10.49
CA GLU A 417 22.77 14.14 11.86
C GLU A 417 23.12 12.71 12.29
N ALA A 418 22.24 11.74 12.03
CA ALA A 418 22.47 10.35 12.39
C ALA A 418 23.66 9.73 11.63
N LEU A 419 23.82 10.01 10.34
CA LEU A 419 24.97 9.55 9.56
C LEU A 419 26.27 10.21 10.03
N LYS A 420 26.25 11.51 10.35
CA LYS A 420 27.37 12.24 10.96
C LYS A 420 27.78 11.66 12.31
N ALA A 421 26.82 11.45 13.21
CA ALA A 421 27.04 10.87 14.54
C ALA A 421 27.53 9.41 14.46
N GLY A 422 27.03 8.65 13.49
CA GLY A 422 27.50 7.31 13.14
C GLY A 422 28.91 7.26 12.56
N GLY A 423 29.50 8.41 12.25
CA GLY A 423 30.83 8.53 11.68
C GLY A 423 30.90 8.14 10.21
N ASN A 424 29.77 8.01 9.50
CA ASN A 424 29.80 7.81 8.05
C ASN A 424 30.48 9.03 7.39
N LYS A 425 31.26 8.78 6.33
CA LYS A 425 32.02 9.77 5.57
C LYS A 425 31.67 9.78 4.10
N ASP A 426 30.87 8.81 3.66
CA ASP A 426 30.45 8.65 2.28
C ASP A 426 28.92 8.69 2.25
N TYR A 427 28.38 9.90 2.19
CA TYR A 427 26.95 10.11 2.05
C TYR A 427 26.65 11.45 1.39
N THR A 428 25.50 11.52 0.74
CA THR A 428 24.92 12.72 0.13
C THR A 428 23.50 12.86 0.64
N VAL A 429 23.16 14.02 1.21
CA VAL A 429 21.79 14.39 1.58
C VAL A 429 21.36 15.56 0.71
N LYS A 430 20.21 15.46 0.02
CA LYS A 430 19.81 16.45 -0.97
C LYS A 430 18.29 16.55 -1.15
N GLU A 431 17.74 17.71 -0.84
CA GLU A 431 16.39 18.11 -1.24
C GLU A 431 16.32 18.40 -2.76
N LEU A 432 15.22 18.01 -3.41
CA LEU A 432 14.98 18.18 -4.84
C LEU A 432 13.84 19.19 -5.08
N PRO A 433 14.15 20.40 -5.60
CA PRO A 433 13.17 21.47 -5.77
C PRO A 433 11.96 21.10 -6.63
N GLY A 434 10.77 21.52 -6.19
CA GLY A 434 9.50 21.37 -6.88
C GLY A 434 8.89 19.96 -6.92
N LEU A 435 9.57 18.94 -6.39
CA LEU A 435 9.11 17.55 -6.43
C LEU A 435 8.25 17.19 -5.21
N ASN A 436 7.24 16.33 -5.39
CA ASN A 436 6.45 15.74 -4.30
C ASN A 436 7.08 14.43 -3.77
N HIS A 437 6.36 13.72 -2.89
CA HIS A 437 6.75 12.41 -2.35
C HIS A 437 7.13 11.38 -3.42
N LEU A 438 6.34 11.28 -4.49
CA LEU A 438 6.57 10.38 -5.63
C LEU A 438 7.65 10.88 -6.60
N PHE A 439 8.40 11.92 -6.22
CA PHE A 439 9.40 12.60 -7.04
C PHE A 439 8.84 13.18 -8.36
N GLN A 440 7.55 13.52 -8.40
CA GLN A 440 6.89 14.18 -9.52
C GLN A 440 6.90 15.70 -9.35
N THR A 441 7.01 16.44 -10.46
CA THR A 441 6.90 17.90 -10.50
C THR A 441 5.48 18.33 -10.10
N ALA A 442 5.33 18.84 -8.88
CA ALA A 442 4.02 19.10 -8.27
C ALA A 442 3.75 20.58 -8.04
N LYS A 443 2.46 20.94 -7.89
CA LYS A 443 2.06 22.31 -7.57
C LYS A 443 1.97 22.51 -6.06
N THR A 444 1.20 21.68 -5.36
CA THR A 444 1.03 21.74 -3.89
C THR A 444 1.77 20.64 -3.14
N GLY A 445 1.96 19.47 -3.76
CA GLY A 445 2.49 18.27 -3.07
C GLY A 445 1.40 17.36 -2.46
N SER A 446 0.14 17.80 -2.44
CA SER A 446 -0.99 16.99 -1.96
C SER A 446 -1.14 15.69 -2.77
N PRO A 447 -1.41 14.54 -2.12
CA PRO A 447 -1.76 13.29 -2.81
C PRO A 447 -2.94 13.40 -3.79
N SER A 448 -3.83 14.38 -3.59
CA SER A 448 -4.91 14.70 -4.54
C SER A 448 -4.41 15.14 -5.92
N GLU A 449 -3.15 15.54 -6.07
CA GLU A 449 -2.57 15.89 -7.38
C GLU A 449 -2.08 14.66 -8.16
N TYR A 450 -1.81 13.50 -7.53
CA TYR A 450 -1.10 12.38 -8.17
C TYR A 450 -1.78 11.91 -9.46
N SER A 451 -3.08 11.58 -9.42
CA SER A 451 -3.81 11.10 -10.61
C SER A 451 -3.85 12.12 -11.77
N LYS A 452 -3.64 13.42 -11.47
CA LYS A 452 -3.70 14.56 -12.39
C LYS A 452 -2.34 14.92 -13.00
N ILE A 453 -1.26 14.33 -12.50
CA ILE A 453 0.11 14.51 -13.03
C ILE A 453 0.37 13.38 -14.05
N GLU A 454 1.05 13.68 -15.16
CA GLU A 454 1.45 12.65 -16.14
C GLU A 454 2.87 12.11 -15.92
N GLU A 455 3.74 12.91 -15.29
CA GLU A 455 5.08 12.49 -14.87
C GLU A 455 4.97 11.45 -13.74
N THR A 456 5.47 10.24 -13.98
CA THR A 456 5.58 9.17 -12.98
C THR A 456 6.74 9.41 -12.02
N ILE A 457 7.86 9.92 -12.52
CA ILE A 457 9.04 10.30 -11.72
C ILE A 457 9.90 11.28 -12.51
N SER A 458 10.38 12.35 -11.86
CA SER A 458 11.16 13.38 -12.53
C SER A 458 12.45 12.82 -13.16
N PRO A 459 12.74 13.12 -14.44
CA PRO A 459 14.02 12.77 -15.06
C PRO A 459 15.24 13.28 -14.27
N ALA A 460 15.11 14.40 -13.55
CA ALA A 460 16.18 14.92 -12.69
C ALA A 460 16.42 14.04 -11.45
N ALA A 461 15.37 13.44 -10.88
CA ALA A 461 15.51 12.48 -9.79
C ALA A 461 16.16 11.18 -10.29
N LEU A 462 15.72 10.66 -11.45
CA LEU A 462 16.35 9.51 -12.12
C LEU A 462 17.84 9.74 -12.38
N GLU A 463 18.20 10.91 -12.93
CA GLU A 463 19.60 11.27 -13.19
C GLU A 463 20.45 11.33 -11.92
N ILE A 464 19.94 11.92 -10.84
CA ILE A 464 20.65 11.99 -9.55
C ILE A 464 20.88 10.58 -8.99
N ILE A 465 19.87 9.71 -9.01
CA ILE A 465 19.98 8.33 -8.51
C ILE A 465 20.97 7.53 -9.37
N GLY A 466 20.80 7.53 -10.70
CA GLY A 466 21.63 6.72 -11.61
C GLY A 466 23.09 7.16 -11.67
N ASN A 467 23.35 8.47 -11.70
CA ASN A 467 24.72 8.99 -11.68
C ASN A 467 25.40 8.65 -10.35
N TRP A 468 24.73 8.85 -9.21
CA TRP A 468 25.30 8.53 -7.90
C TRP A 468 25.59 7.03 -7.76
N ILE A 469 24.65 6.14 -8.15
CA ILE A 469 24.92 4.69 -8.10
C ILE A 469 26.07 4.32 -9.04
N SER A 470 26.15 4.93 -10.23
CA SER A 470 27.25 4.70 -11.17
C SER A 470 28.61 5.08 -10.58
N GLU A 471 28.70 6.21 -9.85
CA GLU A 471 29.93 6.64 -9.18
C GLU A 471 30.38 5.68 -8.07
N HIS A 472 29.46 4.94 -7.44
CA HIS A 472 29.74 3.99 -6.35
C HIS A 472 29.80 2.52 -6.82
N THR A 473 29.68 2.25 -8.12
CA THR A 473 29.66 0.88 -8.67
C THR A 473 30.59 0.64 -9.88
N GLN A 474 31.31 1.66 -10.36
CA GLN A 474 32.31 1.55 -11.45
C GLN A 474 33.67 0.96 -11.02
#